data_AF-A0A4R2PUF8-F1
#
_entry.id   AF-A0A4R2PUF8-F1
#
_cell.length_a   1.000
_cell.length_b   1.000
_cell.length_c   1.000
_cell.angle_alpha   90.00
_cell.angle_beta   90.00
_cell.angle_gamma   90.00
#
_symmetry.space_group_name_H-M   'P 1'
#
loop_
_entity.id
_entity.type
_entity.pdbx_description
1 polymer ?
#
loop_
_entity_poly.entity_id
_entity_poly.type
_entity_poly.pdbx_seq_one_letter_code
_entity_poly.pdbx_strand_id
1 'polypeptide(L)'
;MKIGAPQVLKLIALALGLAAGLAALVELGRSRGNDRVAPAAEADPLRTTLERCRTLAPEDYATATDCRAAWAESRRRFFGLPSATNDTPGDAPAGTE
;
A
#
# COMPACT_ATOMS: atom_id res chain seq x y z
N MET A 1 -36.41 14.41 2.99
CA MET A 1 -36.11 13.84 4.33
C MET A 1 -35.68 14.97 5.26
N LYS A 2 -36.50 15.35 6.25
CA LYS A 2 -36.08 16.32 7.28
C LYS A 2 -35.31 15.54 8.34
N ILE A 3 -33.99 15.69 8.35
CA ILE A 3 -33.14 15.10 9.39
C ILE A 3 -33.37 15.93 10.65
N GLY A 4 -34.11 15.38 11.61
CA GLY A 4 -34.33 16.04 12.91
C GLY A 4 -33.06 16.02 13.76
N ALA A 5 -32.95 16.94 14.71
CA ALA A 5 -31.88 16.97 15.71
C ALA A 5 -31.57 15.58 16.36
N PRO A 6 -32.56 14.74 16.75
CA PRO A 6 -32.25 13.40 17.27
C PRO A 6 -31.65 12.47 16.22
N GLN A 7 -31.97 12.65 14.94
CA GLN A 7 -31.39 11.89 13.84
C GLN A 7 -29.93 12.29 13.62
N VAL A 8 -29.62 13.60 13.69
CA VAL A 8 -28.24 14.12 13.61
C VAL A 8 -27.38 13.54 14.74
N LEU A 9 -27.88 13.56 15.98
CA LEU A 9 -27.15 13.01 17.14
C LEU A 9 -26.86 11.51 16.98
N LYS A 10 -27.83 10.72 16.48
CA LYS A 10 -27.62 9.30 16.19
C LYS A 10 -26.56 9.06 15.13
N LEU A 11 -26.55 9.86 14.06
CA LEU A 11 -25.53 9.76 13.01
C LEU A 11 -24.13 10.09 13.53
N ILE A 12 -24.00 11.12 14.36
CA ILE A 12 -22.74 11.48 15.01
C ILE A 12 -22.26 10.34 15.91
N ALA A 13 -23.14 9.78 16.75
CA ALA A 13 -22.79 8.66 17.62
C ALA A 13 -22.35 7.42 16.82
N LEU A 14 -23.05 7.11 15.72
CA LEU A 14 -22.70 6.00 14.83
C LEU A 14 -21.33 6.23 14.17
N ALA A 15 -21.08 7.43 13.66
CA ALA A 15 -19.81 7.78 13.03
C ALA A 15 -18.63 7.68 14.01
N LEU A 16 -18.81 8.18 15.24
CA LEU A 16 -17.80 8.09 16.30
C LEU A 16 -17.55 6.63 16.72
N GLY A 17 -18.62 5.84 16.89
CA GLY A 17 -18.49 4.41 17.21
C GLY A 17 -17.76 3.63 16.12
N LEU A 18 -18.07 3.91 14.84
CA LEU A 18 -17.39 3.29 13.71
C LEU A 18 -15.92 3.70 13.65
N ALA A 19 -15.61 4.97 13.82
CA ALA A 19 -14.23 5.47 13.84
C ALA A 19 -13.40 4.83 14.95
N ALA A 20 -13.95 4.73 16.17
CA ALA A 20 -13.30 4.06 17.29
C ALA A 20 -13.09 2.56 17.04
N GLY A 21 -14.09 1.87 16.47
CA GLY A 21 -13.97 0.46 16.10
C GLY A 21 -12.88 0.21 15.06
N LEU A 22 -12.81 1.06 14.03
CA LEU A 22 -11.74 1.00 13.02
C LEU A 22 -10.36 1.24 13.62
N ALA A 23 -10.22 2.22 14.53
CA ALA A 23 -8.96 2.49 15.22
C ALA A 23 -8.48 1.28 16.05
N ALA A 24 -9.39 0.63 16.79
CA ALA A 24 -9.08 -0.56 17.57
C ALA A 24 -8.64 -1.75 16.68
N LEU A 25 -9.28 -1.93 15.53
CA LEU A 25 -8.90 -2.97 14.55
C LEU A 25 -7.49 -2.73 13.99
N VAL A 26 -7.13 -1.47 13.72
CA VAL A 26 -5.79 -1.10 13.24
C VAL A 26 -4.72 -1.38 14.30
N GLU A 27 -4.97 -1.01 15.56
CA GLU A 27 -4.04 -1.31 16.66
C GLU A 27 -3.83 -2.82 16.84
N LEU A 28 -4.91 -3.62 16.82
CA LEU A 28 -4.81 -5.08 16.89
C LEU A 28 -3.99 -5.67 15.73
N GLY A 29 -4.14 -5.10 14.53
CA GLY A 29 -3.36 -5.46 13.35
C GLY A 29 -1.87 -5.14 13.52
N ARG A 30 -1.54 -3.97 14.07
CA ARG A 30 -0.17 -3.55 14.37
C ARG A 30 0.48 -4.44 15.43
N SER A 31 -0.22 -4.74 16.53
CA SER A 31 0.31 -5.62 17.59
C SER A 31 0.62 -7.02 17.04
N ARG A 32 -0.29 -7.60 16.24
CA ARG A 32 -0.03 -8.90 15.58
C ARG A 32 1.04 -8.85 14.50
N GLY A 33 1.24 -7.69 13.86
CA GLY A 33 2.33 -7.47 12.92
C GLY A 33 3.69 -7.43 13.61
N ASN A 34 3.74 -6.95 14.86
CA ASN A 34 4.94 -6.91 15.68
C ASN A 34 5.31 -8.30 16.25
N ASP A 35 4.31 -9.14 16.59
CA ASP A 35 4.55 -10.52 17.04
C ASP A 35 4.97 -11.47 15.92
N ARG A 36 4.67 -11.13 14.67
CA ARG A 36 5.30 -11.78 13.52
C ARG A 36 6.67 -11.15 13.33
N VAL A 37 7.67 -11.69 14.01
CA VAL A 37 9.07 -11.55 13.58
C VAL A 37 9.12 -12.08 12.15
N ALA A 38 8.97 -11.18 11.18
CA ALA A 38 9.31 -11.49 9.81
C ALA A 38 10.78 -11.93 9.85
N PRO A 39 11.16 -13.05 9.20
CA PRO A 39 12.57 -13.36 9.03
C PRO A 39 13.20 -12.08 8.46
N ALA A 40 14.38 -11.70 8.98
CA ALA A 40 15.10 -10.52 8.54
C ALA A 40 15.31 -10.64 7.04
N ALA A 41 14.35 -10.15 6.26
CA ALA A 41 14.44 -10.07 4.84
C ALA A 41 15.62 -9.15 4.62
N GLU A 42 16.62 -9.64 3.89
CA GLU A 42 17.71 -8.82 3.38
C GLU A 42 17.15 -7.44 3.04
N ALA A 43 17.78 -6.39 3.56
CA ALA A 43 17.25 -5.03 3.53
C ALA A 43 16.77 -4.69 2.11
N ASP A 44 15.47 -4.87 1.84
CA ASP A 44 14.94 -4.75 0.50
C ASP A 44 14.99 -3.26 0.16
N PRO A 45 15.86 -2.83 -0.76
CA PRO A 45 16.01 -1.41 -1.09
C PRO A 45 14.69 -0.81 -1.56
N LEU A 46 13.79 -1.63 -2.12
CA LEU A 46 12.44 -1.22 -2.49
C LEU A 46 11.59 -0.87 -1.26
N ARG A 47 11.68 -1.64 -0.17
CA ARG A 47 10.98 -1.34 1.08
C ARG A 47 11.46 -0.04 1.70
N THR A 48 12.77 0.18 1.75
CA THR A 48 13.35 1.44 2.25
C THR A 48 12.88 2.65 1.44
N THR A 49 12.79 2.50 0.12
CA THR A 49 12.31 3.55 -0.78
C THR A 49 10.83 3.85 -0.54
N LEU A 50 10.00 2.81 -0.39
CA LEU A 50 8.56 2.96 -0.12
C LEU A 50 8.30 3.65 1.23
N GLU A 51 9.06 3.35 2.28
CA GLU A 51 8.91 4.03 3.57
C GLU A 51 9.20 5.54 3.45
N ARG A 52 10.23 5.92 2.69
CA ARG A 52 10.50 7.34 2.39
C ARG A 52 9.37 7.98 1.58
N CYS A 53 8.84 7.26 0.59
CA CYS A 53 7.75 7.75 -0.26
C CYS A 53 6.41 7.91 0.50
N ARG A 54 6.21 7.18 1.60
CA ARG A 54 5.00 7.29 2.44
C ARG A 54 4.93 8.58 3.24
N THR A 55 6.08 9.18 3.54
CA THR A 55 6.17 10.43 4.31
C THR A 55 6.14 11.67 3.43
N LEU A 56 5.95 11.53 2.11
CA LEU A 56 5.85 12.66 1.19
C LEU A 56 4.59 13.50 1.47
N ALA A 57 4.76 14.81 1.40
CA ALA A 57 3.66 15.77 1.49
C ALA A 57 2.83 15.74 0.19
N PRO A 58 1.51 15.98 0.25
CA PRO A 58 0.60 15.99 -0.90
C PRO A 58 1.10 16.80 -2.11
N GLU A 59 1.76 17.92 -1.84
CA GLU A 59 2.26 18.88 -2.82
C GLU A 59 3.43 18.32 -3.65
N ASP A 60 4.19 17.39 -3.07
CA ASP A 60 5.38 16.80 -3.69
C ASP A 60 5.07 15.54 -4.52
N TYR A 61 3.86 14.98 -4.42
CA TYR A 61 3.49 13.76 -5.15
C TYR A 61 3.50 13.94 -6.67
N ALA A 62 3.19 15.15 -7.15
CA ALA A 62 3.11 15.42 -8.59
C ALA A 62 4.48 15.23 -9.29
N THR A 63 5.56 15.60 -8.59
CA THR A 63 6.93 15.54 -9.12
C THR A 63 7.69 14.27 -8.72
N ALA A 64 7.19 13.50 -7.75
CA ALA A 64 7.82 12.28 -7.25
C ALA A 64 7.66 11.07 -8.22
N THR A 65 8.30 11.14 -9.38
CA THR A 65 8.35 10.05 -10.39
C THR A 65 8.89 8.74 -9.80
N ASP A 66 9.94 8.82 -9.00
CA ASP A 66 10.63 7.65 -8.44
C ASP A 66 9.73 6.92 -7.44
N CYS A 67 8.96 7.67 -6.65
CA CYS A 67 7.98 7.09 -5.75
C CYS A 67 6.83 6.42 -6.49
N ARG A 68 6.36 7.00 -7.61
CA ARG A 68 5.36 6.34 -8.45
C ARG A 68 5.89 5.03 -9.05
N ALA A 69 7.13 5.01 -9.50
CA ALA A 69 7.78 3.80 -10.01
C ALA A 69 7.93 2.74 -8.91
N ALA A 70 8.38 3.12 -7.71
CA ALA A 70 8.52 2.21 -6.58
C ALA A 70 7.17 1.56 -6.17
N TRP A 71 6.09 2.35 -6.15
CA TRP A 71 4.75 1.83 -5.88
C TRP A 71 4.24 0.88 -6.96
N ALA A 72 4.51 1.17 -8.23
CA ALA A 72 4.17 0.29 -9.34
C ALA A 72 4.88 -1.06 -9.20
N GLU A 73 6.19 -1.06 -8.90
CA GLU A 73 6.97 -2.29 -8.72
C GLU A 73 6.51 -3.08 -7.49
N SER A 74 6.21 -2.41 -6.37
CA SER A 74 5.66 -3.06 -5.17
C SER A 74 4.36 -3.82 -5.47
N ARG A 75 3.44 -3.17 -6.20
CA ARG A 75 2.19 -3.80 -6.64
C ARG A 75 2.45 -5.00 -7.55
N ARG A 76 3.37 -4.88 -8.50
CA ARG A 76 3.69 -5.97 -9.44
C ARG A 76 4.23 -7.18 -8.69
N ARG A 77 5.18 -6.99 -7.76
CA ARG A 77 5.69 -8.06 -6.89
C ARG A 77 4.60 -8.71 -6.06
N PHE A 78 3.67 -7.92 -5.50
CA PHE A 78 2.55 -8.45 -4.72
C PHE A 78 1.66 -9.40 -5.56
N PHE A 79 1.45 -9.06 -6.83
CA PHE A 79 0.69 -9.89 -7.77
C PHE A 79 1.54 -10.94 -8.50
N GLY A 80 2.85 -11.06 -8.20
CA GLY A 80 3.76 -11.99 -8.87
C GLY A 80 4.02 -11.67 -10.34
N LEU A 81 3.80 -10.42 -10.78
CA LEU A 81 4.08 -10.02 -12.16
C LEU A 81 5.60 -9.91 -12.40
N PRO A 82 6.10 -10.31 -13.58
CA PRO A 82 7.53 -10.24 -13.91
C PRO A 82 8.00 -8.78 -13.93
N SER A 83 9.16 -8.44 -13.36
CA SER A 83 9.71 -7.07 -13.41
C SER A 83 9.85 -6.57 -14.86
N ALA A 84 9.48 -5.31 -15.11
CA ALA A 84 9.39 -4.76 -16.47
C ALA A 84 10.74 -4.71 -17.20
N THR A 85 11.83 -4.90 -16.45
CA THR A 85 13.20 -4.97 -16.95
C THR A 85 13.62 -6.35 -17.43
N ASN A 86 12.85 -7.41 -17.15
CA ASN A 86 13.21 -8.79 -17.53
C ASN A 86 12.66 -9.22 -18.89
N ASP A 87 11.77 -8.43 -19.52
CA ASP A 87 11.33 -8.66 -20.89
C ASP A 87 12.34 -8.03 -21.87
N THR A 88 13.51 -8.65 -22.01
CA THR A 88 14.30 -8.53 -23.25
C THR A 88 13.65 -9.46 -24.27
N PRO A 89 13.08 -8.97 -25.40
CA PRO A 89 12.69 -9.83 -26.50
C PRO A 89 13.98 -10.26 -27.21
N GLY A 90 14.59 -11.34 -26.72
CA GLY A 90 15.91 -11.76 -27.15
C GLY A 90 16.15 -13.24 -26.93
N ASP A 91 15.13 -14.07 -27.14
CA ASP A 91 15.35 -15.49 -27.45
C ASP A 91 14.13 -16.04 -28.20
N ALA A 92 14.02 -15.64 -29.47
CA ALA A 92 13.25 -16.41 -30.44
C ALA A 92 14.21 -17.49 -30.97
N PRO A 93 13.97 -18.79 -30.72
CA PRO A 93 14.81 -19.83 -31.30
C PRO A 93 14.61 -19.81 -32.82
N ALA A 94 15.68 -19.51 -33.54
CA ALA A 94 15.76 -19.72 -34.98
C ALA A 94 15.61 -21.23 -35.27
N GLY A 95 14.43 -21.62 -35.73
CA GLY A 95 14.25 -22.91 -36.38
C GLY A 95 15.11 -22.93 -37.65
N THR A 96 15.95 -23.97 -37.78
CA THR A 96 16.57 -24.33 -39.04
C THR A 96 15.84 -25.56 -39.56
N GLU A 97 15.25 -25.41 -40.74
CA GLU A 97 14.82 -26.49 -41.63
C GLU A 97 16.02 -27.22 -42.23
#